data_AF-A0A1J5UKT7-F1
#
_entry.id   AF-A0A1J5UKT7-F1
#
_cell.length_a   1.000
_cell.length_b   1.000
_cell.length_c   1.000
_cell.angle_alpha   90.00
_cell.angle_beta   90.00
_cell.angle_gamma   90.00
#
_symmetry.space_group_name_H-M   'P 1'
#
loop_
_entity.id
_entity.type
_entity.pdbx_description
1 polymer ?
#
loop_
_entity_poly.entity_id
_entity_poly.type
_entity_poly.pdbx_seq_one_letter_code
_entity_poly.pdbx_strand_id
1 'polypeptide(L)' 'MKAKIQDEKIVGVNDYVCFKADCEMCGKIIDINWTEWNNSIKEITIQSGGSDPQYQEIQVILASDCWID' A
#
# COMPACT_ATOMS: atom_id res chain seq x y z
N MET A 1 7.30 10.56 -0.85
CA MET A 1 7.69 9.81 0.37
C MET A 1 8.00 8.36 -0.01
N LYS A 2 8.76 7.61 0.80
CA LYS A 2 9.08 6.19 0.55
C LYS A 2 8.74 5.34 1.78
N ALA A 3 8.35 4.09 1.61
CA ALA A 3 8.11 3.13 2.69
C ALA A 3 8.92 1.85 2.48
N LYS A 4 9.33 1.20 3.59
CA LYS A 4 9.97 -0.11 3.57
C LYS A 4 8.90 -1.16 3.80
N ILE A 5 8.84 -2.16 2.93
CA ILE A 5 7.84 -3.23 2.98
C ILE A 5 8.46 -4.56 3.47
N GLN A 6 7.69 -5.65 3.50
CA GLN A 6 8.07 -6.92 4.13
C GLN A 6 9.41 -7.50 3.60
N ASP A 7 9.67 -7.40 2.30
CA ASP A 7 10.90 -7.88 1.63
C ASP A 7 12.13 -6.98 1.83
N GLU A 8 12.10 -6.07 2.79
CA GLU A 8 13.06 -4.96 2.93
C GLU A 8 13.17 -4.03 1.71
N LYS A 9 12.32 -4.24 0.69
CA LYS A 9 12.20 -3.40 -0.49
C LYS A 9 11.66 -2.03 -0.09
N ILE A 10 12.09 -1.01 -0.83
CA ILE A 10 11.65 0.37 -0.62
C ILE A 10 10.74 0.76 -1.78
N VAL A 11 9.51 1.15 -1.47
CA VAL A 11 8.50 1.59 -2.44
C VAL A 11 8.16 3.06 -2.24
N GLY A 12 7.63 3.68 -3.29
CA GLY A 12 7.15 5.05 -3.32
C GLY A 12 5.75 5.16 -3.93
N VAL A 13 5.22 6.38 -3.92
CA VAL A 13 3.96 6.69 -4.61
C VAL A 13 4.12 6.41 -6.10
N ASN A 14 3.09 5.80 -6.69
CA ASN A 14 3.00 5.23 -8.03
C ASN A 14 3.58 3.82 -8.23
N ASP A 15 4.24 3.25 -7.23
CA ASP A 15 4.65 1.84 -7.32
C ASP A 15 3.44 0.92 -7.16
N TYR A 16 3.54 -0.30 -7.69
CA TYR A 16 2.55 -1.36 -7.48
C TYR A 16 3.02 -2.29 -6.38
N VAL A 17 2.12 -2.60 -5.45
CA VAL A 17 2.36 -3.54 -4.37
C VAL A 17 1.15 -4.45 -4.19
N CYS A 18 1.41 -5.65 -3.68
CA CYS A 18 0.41 -6.60 -3.26
C CYS A 18 0.34 -6.64 -1.73
N PHE A 19 -0.83 -6.97 -1.20
CA PHE A 19 -1.09 -7.05 0.23
C PHE A 19 -2.21 -8.06 0.49
N LYS A 20 -2.31 -8.51 1.74
CA LYS A 20 -3.32 -9.49 2.16
C LYS A 20 -4.39 -8.82 3.00
N ALA A 21 -5.60 -8.71 2.44
CA ALA A 21 -6.81 -8.43 3.22
C ALA A 21 -7.55 -9.77 3.46
N ASP A 22 -8.77 -9.92 2.97
CA ASP A 22 -9.50 -11.20 2.95
C ASP A 22 -8.95 -12.16 1.88
N CYS A 23 -8.49 -11.60 0.76
CA CYS A 23 -7.76 -12.27 -0.31
C CYS A 23 -6.51 -11.46 -0.69
N GLU A 24 -5.65 -12.05 -1.51
CA GLU A 24 -4.50 -11.34 -2.07
C GLU A 24 -5.00 -10.30 -3.08
N MET A 25 -4.62 -9.05 -2.86
CA MET A 25 -4.97 -7.93 -3.72
C MET A 25 -3.72 -7.15 -4.06
N CYS A 26 -3.69 -6.60 -5.27
CA CYS A 26 -2.62 -5.73 -5.72
C CYS A 26 -3.19 -4.41 -6.21
N GLY A 27 -2.43 -3.34 -6.00
CA GLY A 27 -2.86 -2.01 -6.41
C GLY A 27 -1.70 -1.04 -6.45
N LYS A 28 -2.02 0.16 -6.91
CA LYS A 28 -1.06 1.24 -7.05
C LYS A 28 -1.03 2.07 -5.78
N ILE A 29 0.16 2.38 -5.29
CA ILE A 29 0.33 3.29 -4.16
C ILE A 29 -0.03 4.71 -4.61
N ILE A 30 -1.01 5.31 -3.94
CA ILE A 30 -1.41 6.70 -4.18
C ILE A 30 -0.94 7.65 -3.09
N ASP A 31 -0.67 7.14 -1.88
CA ASP A 31 -0.16 7.94 -0.78
C ASP A 31 0.63 7.09 0.24
N ILE A 32 1.52 7.73 1.00
CA ILE A 32 2.29 7.10 2.08
C ILE A 32 2.34 8.06 3.26
N ASN A 33 1.76 7.67 4.39
CA ASN A 33 1.68 8.47 5.61
C ASN A 33 2.38 7.79 6.80
N TRP A 34 2.70 8.60 7.80
CA TRP A 34 3.12 8.09 9.11
C TRP A 34 1.89 7.96 9.99
N THR A 35 1.82 6.87 10.77
CA THR A 35 0.82 6.74 11.82
C THR A 35 1.34 7.37 13.11
N GLU A 36 0.50 8.19 13.75
CA GLU A 36 0.84 8.93 14.97
C GLU A 36 1.19 8.02 16.14
N TRP A 37 0.75 6.76 16.13
CA TRP A 37 0.91 5.86 17.28
C TRP A 37 2.37 5.45 17.52
N ASN A 38 3.21 5.43 16.48
CA ASN A 38 4.59 4.96 16.64
C ASN A 38 5.64 5.74 15.84
N ASN A 39 5.26 6.81 15.11
CA ASN A 39 6.15 7.72 14.36
C ASN A 39 7.20 7.06 13.43
N SER A 40 7.07 5.75 13.25
CA SER A 40 8.05 4.83 12.64
C SER A 40 7.34 3.88 11.68
N ILE A 41 6.05 3.61 11.93
CA ILE A 41 5.20 2.79 11.10
C ILE A 41 4.65 3.66 9.98
N LYS A 42 4.77 3.16 8.75
CA LYS A 42 4.23 3.80 7.56
C LYS A 42 2.98 3.08 7.12
N GLU A 43 1.92 3.83 6.89
CA GLU A 43 0.71 3.40 6.21
C GLU A 43 0.83 3.76 4.74
N ILE A 44 0.39 2.85 3.88
CA ILE A 44 0.37 2.99 2.44
C ILE A 44 -1.10 2.99 2.02
N THR A 45 -1.50 4.04 1.32
CA THR A 45 -2.81 4.10 0.67
C THR A 45 -2.70 3.51 -0.71
N ILE A 46 -3.44 2.43 -0.95
CA ILE A 46 -3.40 1.66 -2.18
C ILE A 46 -4.73 1.79 -2.89
N GLN A 47 -4.67 2.09 -4.18
CA GLN A 47 -5.80 2.07 -5.08
C GLN A 47 -5.77 0.77 -5.88
N SER A 48 -6.74 -0.11 -5.61
CA SER A 48 -6.95 -1.38 -6.31
C SER A 48 -8.27 -1.36 -7.07
N GLY A 49 -8.48 -2.33 -7.97
CA GLY A 49 -9.73 -2.47 -8.73
C GLY A 49 -9.64 -2.08 -10.20
N GLY A 50 -10.80 -1.97 -10.84
CA GLY A 50 -10.93 -1.79 -12.29
C GLY A 50 -10.54 -0.40 -12.78
N SER A 51 -10.33 -0.27 -14.10
CA SER A 51 -10.08 1.02 -14.75
C SER A 51 -11.27 1.99 -14.70
N ASP A 52 -12.46 1.51 -14.32
CA ASP A 52 -13.64 2.34 -14.08
C ASP A 52 -13.63 2.86 -12.63
N PRO A 53 -13.70 4.18 -12.40
CA PRO A 53 -13.68 4.81 -11.08
C PRO A 53 -14.69 4.24 -10.09
N GLN A 54 -15.84 3.72 -10.56
CA GLN A 54 -16.87 3.15 -9.69
C GLN A 54 -16.44 1.82 -9.05
N TYR A 55 -15.43 1.17 -9.62
CA TYR A 55 -14.87 -0.10 -9.13
C TYR A 55 -13.46 0.05 -8.56
N GLN A 56 -13.05 1.29 -8.25
CA GLN A 56 -11.80 1.55 -7.55
C GLN A 56 -12.03 1.46 -6.05
N GLU A 57 -11.23 0.62 -5.40
CA GLU A 57 -11.19 0.50 -3.95
C GLU A 57 -9.94 1.19 -3.43
N ILE A 58 -10.10 2.00 -2.39
CA ILE A 58 -9.00 2.65 -1.69
C ILE A 58 -8.86 1.98 -0.34
N GLN A 59 -7.67 1.46 -0.06
CA GLN A 59 -7.37 0.76 1.18
C GLN A 59 -6.12 1.36 1.82
N VAL A 60 -6.12 1.45 3.15
CA VAL A 60 -4.96 1.91 3.93
C VAL A 60 -4.40 0.70 4.67
N ILE A 61 -3.16 0.34 4.35
CA ILE A 61 -2.51 -0.88 4.81
C ILE A 61 -1.14 -0.52 5.40
N LEU A 62 -0.67 -1.26 6.40
CA LEU A 62 0.68 -1.08 6.91
C LEU A 62 1.70 -1.47 5.84
N ALA A 63 2.76 -0.68 5.70
CA ALA A 63 3.85 -0.97 4.76
C ALA A 63 4.46 -2.36 5.00
N SER A 64 4.53 -2.81 6.26
CA SER A 64 5.04 -4.14 6.66
C SER A 64 4.20 -5.31 6.14
N ASP A 65 2.95 -5.06 5.73
CA ASP A 65 2.02 -6.09 5.27
C ASP A 65 1.93 -6.12 3.73
N CYS A 66 2.71 -5.27 3.06
CA CYS A 66 2.82 -5.22 1.61
C CYS A 66 4.07 -5.96 1.11
N TRP A 67 4.03 -6.45 -0.14
CA TRP A 67 5.18 -7.01 -0.87
C TRP A 67 5.12 -6.64 -2.37
N ILE A 68 6.19 -6.92 -3.11
CA ILE A 68 6.20 -6.81 -4.58
C ILE A 68 6.35 -8.22 -5.13
N ASP A 69 5.36 -8.66 -5.91
CA ASP A 69 5.43 -9.87 -6.72
C ASP A 69 6.48 -9.74 -7.85
#